data_AF-A0A5N4B0A7-F1
#
_entry.id   AF-A0A5N4B0A7-F1
#
_cell.length_a   1.000
_cell.length_b   1.000
_cell.length_c   1.000
_cell.angle_alpha   90.00
_cell.angle_beta   90.00
_cell.angle_gamma   90.00
#
_symmetry.space_group_name_H-M   'P 1'
#
loop_
_entity.id
_entity.type
_entity.pdbx_description
1 polymer ?
#
loop_
_entity_poly.entity_id
_entity_poly.type
_entity_poly.pdbx_seq_one_letter_code
_entity_poly.pdbx_strand_id
1 'polypeptide(L)'
;MGISSQQRSYIHLQNNVYRSKDVHLTQSNSLIEDVIIGGGSSVGDKTRISRSIIGESVKIGDNVIIEDSFVFSNTVIGDNSVIQHSIIGQKCVLETGCIVTKASVIGKGVVLPENSIIENYLIRSHSSKTGVASNKLAKNAYHIKPEESVESDAEDDGLHRKLSRLYMPDETEPSDDESVKSSESEDNLSYTISPVPDDTNLFLTEVVDSLTRGFEDKLQCDNLILEINSSRYAYNVSVKEVNFNVIKAILMLPFQLYLGQPYLPSLRPLLDYFSPILKNYIRNISAMVDCLQAIEDVAANNNELNECVSAVLNWLYNKDHLSEDVILNWFSGIDKNTRFYARVEPFTNWLQQAEEASSSEED
;
A
#
# COMPACT_ATOMS: atom_id res chain seq x y z
N MET A 1 31.40 -20.21 -15.51
CA MET A 1 30.02 -20.23 -16.00
C MET A 1 29.61 -18.80 -16.24
N GLY A 2 29.27 -18.46 -17.48
CA GLY A 2 28.94 -17.10 -17.88
C GLY A 2 27.70 -16.60 -17.15
N ILE A 3 27.80 -15.40 -16.59
CA ILE A 3 26.67 -14.65 -16.06
C ILE A 3 25.77 -14.39 -17.26
N SER A 4 24.61 -15.06 -17.34
CA SER A 4 23.67 -14.83 -18.43
C SER A 4 23.28 -13.36 -18.41
N SER A 5 23.69 -12.63 -19.43
CA SER A 5 23.18 -11.30 -19.73
C SER A 5 21.65 -11.40 -19.81
N GLN A 6 20.94 -10.98 -18.77
CA GLN A 6 19.51 -10.79 -18.87
C GLN A 6 19.30 -9.67 -19.89
N GLN A 7 18.98 -10.07 -21.12
CA GLN A 7 18.62 -9.14 -22.17
C GLN A 7 17.42 -8.33 -21.67
N ARG A 8 17.49 -7.00 -21.78
CA ARG A 8 16.34 -6.12 -21.60
C ARG A 8 15.20 -6.66 -22.46
N SER A 9 14.24 -7.32 -21.82
CA SER A 9 13.17 -8.07 -22.49
C SER A 9 12.01 -7.14 -22.87
N TYR A 10 11.93 -5.97 -22.24
CA TYR A 10 10.91 -4.97 -22.48
C TYR A 10 11.46 -3.72 -23.18
N ILE A 11 10.69 -3.20 -24.12
CA ILE A 11 10.84 -1.90 -24.76
C ILE A 11 9.90 -0.94 -24.06
N HIS A 12 10.43 0.20 -23.62
CA HIS A 12 9.65 1.31 -23.11
C HIS A 12 9.23 2.23 -24.26
N LEU A 13 7.97 2.64 -24.26
CA LEU A 13 7.35 3.57 -25.20
C LEU A 13 6.85 4.81 -24.42
N GLN A 14 6.31 5.81 -25.12
CA GLN A 14 5.66 6.94 -24.46
C GLN A 14 4.43 6.48 -23.65
N ASN A 15 3.98 7.32 -22.71
CA ASN A 15 2.83 7.07 -21.83
C ASN A 15 2.99 5.82 -20.94
N ASN A 16 4.20 5.54 -20.44
CA ASN A 16 4.49 4.41 -19.53
C ASN A 16 4.05 3.05 -20.11
N VAL A 17 4.15 2.89 -21.44
CA VAL A 17 3.83 1.62 -22.11
C VAL A 17 5.10 0.77 -22.22
N TYR A 18 5.06 -0.43 -21.65
CA TYR A 18 6.13 -1.42 -21.69
C TYR A 18 5.69 -2.64 -22.48
N ARG A 19 6.45 -3.04 -23.50
CA ARG A 19 6.13 -4.23 -24.31
C ARG A 19 7.32 -5.12 -24.54
N SER A 20 7.11 -6.44 -24.57
CA SER A 20 8.14 -7.36 -25.06
C SER A 20 8.36 -7.23 -26.58
N LYS A 21 9.51 -7.66 -27.07
CA LYS A 21 9.88 -7.59 -28.50
C LYS A 21 9.04 -8.50 -29.40
N ASP A 22 8.44 -9.50 -28.79
CA ASP A 22 7.80 -10.68 -29.36
C ASP A 22 6.27 -10.62 -29.22
N VAL A 23 5.73 -9.43 -28.95
CA VAL A 23 4.28 -9.17 -28.91
C VAL A 23 3.75 -8.90 -30.33
N HIS A 24 2.64 -9.55 -30.68
CA HIS A 24 1.93 -9.28 -31.93
C HIS A 24 0.85 -8.23 -31.70
N LEU A 25 1.09 -7.02 -32.21
CA LEU A 25 0.17 -5.89 -32.21
C LEU A 25 -0.28 -5.60 -33.64
N THR A 26 -1.59 -5.44 -33.84
CA THR A 26 -2.16 -4.93 -35.09
C THR A 26 -2.03 -3.41 -35.21
N GLN A 27 -2.31 -2.84 -36.39
CA GLN A 27 -2.20 -1.38 -36.61
C GLN A 27 -3.34 -0.56 -35.99
N SER A 28 -4.40 -1.23 -35.54
CA SER A 28 -5.64 -0.59 -35.06
C SER A 28 -5.81 -0.61 -33.55
N ASN A 29 -4.88 -1.20 -32.79
CA ASN A 29 -4.94 -1.18 -31.33
C ASN A 29 -4.53 0.18 -30.78
N SER A 30 -5.16 0.53 -29.65
CA SER A 30 -4.87 1.74 -28.91
C SER A 30 -4.34 1.33 -27.53
N LEU A 31 -3.02 1.27 -27.42
CA LEU A 31 -2.34 1.27 -26.12
C LEU A 31 -2.28 2.73 -25.66
N ILE A 32 -2.95 3.07 -24.57
CA ILE A 32 -3.14 4.47 -24.18
C ILE A 32 -2.04 4.93 -23.22
N GLU A 33 -2.08 4.42 -21.99
CA GLU A 33 -1.19 4.83 -20.90
C GLU A 33 -1.07 3.71 -19.87
N ASP A 34 0.09 3.64 -19.21
CA ASP A 34 0.36 2.73 -18.09
C ASP A 34 0.04 1.25 -18.40
N VAL A 35 0.54 0.77 -19.55
CA VAL A 35 0.29 -0.60 -20.02
C VAL A 35 1.57 -1.43 -20.02
N ILE A 36 1.52 -2.64 -19.46
CA ILE A 36 2.61 -3.62 -19.59
C ILE A 36 2.10 -4.82 -20.39
N ILE A 37 2.84 -5.25 -21.42
CA ILE A 37 2.53 -6.45 -22.22
C ILE A 37 3.70 -7.43 -22.22
N GLY A 38 3.48 -8.59 -21.60
CA GLY A 38 4.41 -9.71 -21.55
C GLY A 38 4.67 -10.37 -22.91
N GLY A 39 5.80 -11.07 -23.00
CA GLY A 39 6.24 -11.78 -24.20
C GLY A 39 5.26 -12.85 -24.70
N GLY A 40 5.25 -13.07 -26.02
CA GLY A 40 4.38 -14.04 -26.69
C GLY A 40 2.88 -13.73 -26.67
N SER A 41 2.47 -12.54 -26.23
CA SER A 41 1.07 -12.12 -26.21
C SER A 41 0.61 -11.58 -27.57
N SER A 42 -0.67 -11.76 -27.91
CA SER A 42 -1.29 -11.28 -29.15
C SER A 42 -2.50 -10.41 -28.83
N VAL A 43 -2.58 -9.24 -29.47
CA VAL A 43 -3.70 -8.29 -29.30
C VAL A 43 -4.44 -8.12 -30.62
N GLY A 44 -5.75 -8.36 -30.62
CA GLY A 44 -6.63 -8.20 -31.76
C GLY A 44 -6.88 -6.73 -32.17
N ASP A 45 -7.65 -6.57 -33.24
CA ASP A 45 -8.00 -5.29 -33.83
C ASP A 45 -9.02 -4.51 -33.00
N LYS A 46 -8.92 -3.17 -33.04
CA LYS A 46 -9.80 -2.23 -32.32
C LYS A 46 -9.85 -2.45 -30.80
N THR A 47 -8.82 -3.08 -30.24
CA THR A 47 -8.71 -3.31 -28.80
C THR A 47 -8.07 -2.10 -28.10
N ARG A 48 -8.62 -1.74 -26.95
CA ARG A 48 -8.21 -0.60 -26.12
C ARG A 48 -7.69 -1.11 -24.78
N ILE A 49 -6.48 -0.71 -24.42
CA ILE A 49 -5.84 -1.09 -23.16
C ILE A 49 -5.30 0.17 -22.46
N SER A 50 -5.64 0.38 -21.20
CA SER A 50 -5.13 1.47 -20.35
C SER A 50 -4.96 1.04 -18.90
N ARG A 51 -3.94 1.55 -18.20
CA ARG A 51 -3.68 1.32 -16.77
C ARG A 51 -3.77 -0.15 -16.38
N SER A 52 -3.20 -1.01 -17.20
CA SER A 52 -3.42 -2.46 -17.12
C SER A 52 -2.14 -3.26 -17.38
N ILE A 53 -2.01 -4.38 -16.68
CA ILE A 53 -0.87 -5.29 -16.82
C ILE A 53 -1.33 -6.57 -17.49
N ILE A 54 -0.72 -6.89 -18.61
CA ILE A 54 -0.95 -8.10 -19.40
C ILE A 54 0.28 -9.01 -19.27
N GLY A 55 0.07 -10.20 -18.74
CA GLY A 55 1.09 -11.22 -18.57
C GLY A 55 1.60 -11.82 -19.88
N GLU A 56 2.43 -12.85 -19.75
CA GLU A 56 3.03 -13.54 -20.89
C GLU A 56 2.05 -14.51 -21.56
N SER A 57 2.17 -14.67 -22.88
CA SER A 57 1.37 -15.62 -23.68
C SER A 57 -0.14 -15.43 -23.52
N VAL A 58 -0.60 -14.18 -23.42
CA VAL A 58 -2.02 -13.83 -23.36
C VAL A 58 -2.55 -13.60 -24.77
N LYS A 59 -3.73 -14.16 -25.08
CA LYS A 59 -4.41 -13.94 -26.35
C LYS A 59 -5.63 -13.07 -26.14
N ILE A 60 -5.62 -11.87 -26.69
CA ILE A 60 -6.71 -10.91 -26.64
C ILE A 60 -7.36 -10.83 -28.02
N GLY A 61 -8.67 -11.03 -28.07
CA GLY A 61 -9.48 -10.93 -29.28
C GLY A 61 -9.66 -9.51 -29.80
N ASP A 62 -10.61 -9.37 -30.74
CA ASP A 62 -10.95 -8.12 -31.39
C ASP A 62 -12.00 -7.33 -30.58
N ASN A 63 -11.94 -6.00 -30.67
CA ASN A 63 -12.89 -5.08 -30.02
C ASN A 63 -12.99 -5.30 -28.49
N VAL A 64 -11.86 -5.54 -27.83
CA VAL A 64 -11.78 -5.76 -26.37
C VAL A 64 -11.41 -4.46 -25.67
N ILE A 65 -11.98 -4.23 -24.48
CA ILE A 65 -11.64 -3.10 -23.61
C ILE A 65 -11.06 -3.64 -22.31
N ILE A 66 -9.84 -3.22 -21.96
CA ILE A 66 -9.17 -3.60 -20.70
C ILE A 66 -8.69 -2.33 -20.01
N GLU A 67 -9.23 -2.05 -18.83
CA GLU A 67 -8.94 -0.82 -18.09
C GLU A 67 -8.76 -1.11 -16.60
N ASP A 68 -7.75 -0.52 -15.96
CA ASP A 68 -7.51 -0.64 -14.52
C ASP A 68 -7.45 -2.11 -14.04
N SER A 69 -6.82 -2.96 -14.84
CA SER A 69 -6.97 -4.41 -14.73
C SER A 69 -5.66 -5.21 -14.83
N PHE A 70 -5.63 -6.34 -14.14
CA PHE A 70 -4.49 -7.26 -14.11
C PHE A 70 -4.85 -8.58 -14.78
N VAL A 71 -4.26 -8.86 -15.94
CA VAL A 71 -4.45 -10.11 -16.67
C VAL A 71 -3.18 -10.95 -16.57
N PHE A 72 -3.25 -12.07 -15.86
CA PHE A 72 -2.09 -12.95 -15.68
C PHE A 72 -1.84 -13.87 -16.89
N SER A 73 -0.63 -14.44 -16.93
CA SER A 73 -0.10 -15.22 -18.05
C SER A 73 -0.95 -16.43 -18.47
N ASN A 74 -0.83 -16.81 -19.74
CA ASN A 74 -1.52 -17.92 -20.40
C ASN A 74 -3.06 -17.81 -20.42
N THR A 75 -3.59 -16.59 -20.47
CA THR A 75 -5.02 -16.32 -20.47
C THR A 75 -5.53 -16.02 -21.88
N VAL A 76 -6.76 -16.42 -22.18
CA VAL A 76 -7.44 -16.12 -23.45
C VAL A 76 -8.66 -15.25 -23.16
N ILE A 77 -8.78 -14.13 -23.88
CA ILE A 77 -9.90 -13.19 -23.82
C ILE A 77 -10.54 -13.14 -25.20
N GLY A 78 -11.81 -13.53 -25.29
CA GLY A 78 -12.59 -13.53 -26.52
C GLY A 78 -13.02 -12.14 -26.97
N ASP A 79 -13.50 -12.05 -28.20
CA ASP A 79 -13.88 -10.79 -28.85
C ASP A 79 -15.02 -10.08 -28.10
N ASN A 80 -15.12 -8.76 -28.25
CA ASN A 80 -16.18 -7.93 -27.65
C ASN A 80 -16.27 -8.03 -26.10
N SER A 81 -15.18 -8.42 -25.44
CA SER A 81 -15.14 -8.51 -23.98
C SER A 81 -14.75 -7.18 -23.34
N VAL A 82 -15.29 -6.91 -22.17
CA VAL A 82 -14.99 -5.70 -21.37
C VAL A 82 -14.49 -6.12 -20.00
N ILE A 83 -13.28 -5.69 -19.66
CA ILE A 83 -12.64 -6.01 -18.38
C ILE A 83 -12.23 -4.69 -17.74
N GLN A 84 -12.83 -4.35 -16.60
CA GLN A 84 -12.57 -3.10 -15.90
C GLN A 84 -12.38 -3.36 -14.40
N HIS A 85 -11.39 -2.72 -13.78
CA HIS A 85 -11.17 -2.80 -12.33
C HIS A 85 -11.13 -4.23 -11.81
N SER A 86 -10.52 -5.16 -12.54
CA SER A 86 -10.65 -6.60 -12.28
C SER A 86 -9.32 -7.35 -12.40
N ILE A 87 -9.22 -8.46 -11.67
CA ILE A 87 -8.03 -9.33 -11.67
C ILE A 87 -8.39 -10.67 -12.33
N ILE A 88 -7.68 -11.02 -13.38
CA ILE A 88 -7.85 -12.27 -14.14
C ILE A 88 -6.64 -13.18 -13.90
N GLY A 89 -6.85 -14.27 -13.18
CA GLY A 89 -5.81 -15.22 -12.82
C GLY A 89 -5.21 -15.97 -14.02
N GLN A 90 -4.15 -16.75 -13.76
CA GLN A 90 -3.45 -17.49 -14.81
C GLN A 90 -4.32 -18.58 -15.45
N LYS A 91 -4.06 -18.88 -16.74
CA LYS A 91 -4.72 -19.98 -17.46
C LYS A 91 -6.25 -19.85 -17.53
N CYS A 92 -6.78 -18.63 -17.51
CA CYS A 92 -8.21 -18.41 -17.65
C CYS A 92 -8.62 -18.36 -19.12
N VAL A 93 -9.88 -18.68 -19.39
CA VAL A 93 -10.47 -18.55 -20.73
C VAL A 93 -11.78 -17.80 -20.59
N LEU A 94 -11.81 -16.59 -21.14
CA LEU A 94 -13.01 -15.77 -21.25
C LEU A 94 -13.49 -15.92 -22.69
N GLU A 95 -14.67 -16.48 -22.89
CA GLU A 95 -15.30 -16.57 -24.21
C GLU A 95 -15.82 -15.19 -24.68
N THR A 96 -16.36 -15.13 -25.88
CA THR A 96 -16.81 -13.88 -26.54
C THR A 96 -17.88 -13.16 -25.72
N GLY A 97 -17.78 -11.83 -25.63
CA GLY A 97 -18.78 -10.97 -25.00
C GLY A 97 -18.79 -10.99 -23.47
N CYS A 98 -17.72 -11.46 -22.82
CA CYS A 98 -17.64 -11.45 -21.36
C CYS A 98 -17.49 -10.02 -20.82
N ILE A 99 -18.24 -9.69 -19.77
CA ILE A 99 -18.17 -8.42 -19.05
C ILE A 99 -17.73 -8.72 -17.61
N VAL A 100 -16.55 -8.23 -17.23
CA VAL A 100 -15.95 -8.43 -15.89
C VAL A 100 -15.65 -7.06 -15.30
N THR A 101 -16.39 -6.65 -14.28
CA THR A 101 -16.32 -5.30 -13.71
C THR A 101 -16.39 -5.31 -12.18
N LYS A 102 -16.30 -4.10 -11.57
CA LYS A 102 -16.52 -3.84 -10.13
C LYS A 102 -15.66 -4.70 -9.19
N ALA A 103 -14.33 -4.64 -9.30
CA ALA A 103 -13.41 -5.33 -8.38
C ALA A 103 -13.51 -6.87 -8.42
N SER A 104 -13.92 -7.45 -9.55
CA SER A 104 -14.05 -8.90 -9.69
C SER A 104 -12.69 -9.61 -9.74
N VAL A 105 -12.59 -10.77 -9.07
CA VAL A 105 -11.37 -11.59 -9.00
C VAL A 105 -11.64 -12.97 -9.57
N ILE A 106 -11.03 -13.27 -10.70
CA ILE A 106 -11.10 -14.56 -11.37
C ILE A 106 -9.86 -15.38 -10.99
N GLY A 107 -10.07 -16.50 -10.30
CA GLY A 107 -9.02 -17.42 -9.91
C GLY A 107 -8.42 -18.20 -11.08
N LYS A 108 -7.27 -18.82 -10.83
CA LYS A 108 -6.52 -19.60 -11.82
C LYS A 108 -7.38 -20.71 -12.47
N GLY A 109 -7.32 -20.81 -13.80
CA GLY A 109 -7.92 -21.92 -14.56
C GLY A 109 -9.43 -21.85 -14.72
N VAL A 110 -10.04 -20.68 -14.52
CA VAL A 110 -11.48 -20.48 -14.69
C VAL A 110 -11.83 -20.33 -16.16
N VAL A 111 -12.94 -20.93 -16.58
CA VAL A 111 -13.51 -20.76 -17.93
C VAL A 111 -14.86 -20.07 -17.79
N LEU A 112 -14.99 -18.90 -18.42
CA LEU A 112 -16.22 -18.13 -18.46
C LEU A 112 -16.89 -18.30 -19.83
N PRO A 113 -18.19 -18.65 -19.85
CA PRO A 113 -18.91 -18.87 -21.08
C PRO A 113 -19.26 -17.55 -21.78
N GLU A 114 -19.64 -17.63 -23.05
CA GLU A 114 -20.06 -16.47 -23.84
C GLU A 114 -21.11 -15.61 -23.11
N ASN A 115 -20.99 -14.29 -23.24
CA ASN A 115 -21.89 -13.29 -22.65
C ASN A 115 -22.04 -13.37 -21.11
N SER A 116 -21.02 -13.87 -20.41
CA SER A 116 -21.01 -13.86 -18.94
C SER A 116 -20.84 -12.44 -18.41
N ILE A 117 -21.70 -12.05 -17.47
CA ILE A 117 -21.62 -10.78 -16.76
C ILE A 117 -21.24 -11.06 -15.31
N ILE A 118 -20.11 -10.52 -14.89
CA ILE A 118 -19.51 -10.76 -13.58
C ILE A 118 -19.21 -9.40 -12.95
N GLU A 119 -19.88 -9.16 -11.84
CA GLU A 119 -19.83 -7.89 -11.12
C GLU A 119 -19.58 -8.20 -9.65
N ASN A 120 -18.46 -7.69 -9.12
CA ASN A 120 -18.02 -7.87 -7.74
C ASN A 120 -18.05 -9.33 -7.23
N TYR A 121 -17.52 -10.26 -8.03
CA TYR A 121 -17.48 -11.66 -7.67
C TYR A 121 -16.06 -12.21 -7.54
N LEU A 122 -15.91 -13.16 -6.61
CA LEU A 122 -14.74 -14.00 -6.50
C LEU A 122 -15.05 -15.39 -7.08
N ILE A 123 -14.38 -15.73 -8.19
CA ILE A 123 -14.64 -16.97 -8.95
C ILE A 123 -13.45 -17.89 -8.86
N ARG A 124 -13.67 -19.19 -8.63
CA ARG A 124 -12.62 -20.21 -8.58
C ARG A 124 -12.89 -21.39 -9.51
N SER A 125 -11.84 -22.05 -9.95
CA SER A 125 -11.90 -23.24 -10.81
C SER A 125 -12.28 -24.54 -10.09
N HIS A 126 -12.11 -24.61 -8.78
CA HIS A 126 -12.41 -25.79 -7.97
C HIS A 126 -13.54 -25.51 -6.97
N SER A 127 -14.51 -26.43 -6.89
CA SER A 127 -15.47 -26.50 -5.79
C SER A 127 -14.71 -26.80 -4.52
N SER A 128 -14.80 -25.94 -3.50
CA SER A 128 -14.24 -26.29 -2.20
C SER A 128 -15.04 -27.44 -1.58
N LYS A 129 -14.37 -28.36 -0.88
CA LYS A 129 -15.00 -29.33 0.04
C LYS A 129 -15.45 -28.67 1.35
N THR A 130 -15.11 -27.40 1.57
CA THR A 130 -15.47 -26.64 2.76
C THR A 130 -16.73 -25.83 2.50
N GLY A 131 -17.88 -26.35 2.90
CA GLY A 131 -19.08 -25.66 3.44
C GLY A 131 -19.71 -24.44 2.77
N VAL A 132 -19.09 -23.81 1.78
CA VAL A 132 -19.56 -22.53 1.21
C VAL A 132 -20.38 -22.82 -0.03
N ALA A 133 -21.64 -22.35 -0.02
CA ALA A 133 -22.55 -22.44 -1.15
C ALA A 133 -21.89 -21.84 -2.40
N SER A 134 -21.49 -22.70 -3.33
CA SER A 134 -20.90 -22.30 -4.60
C SER A 134 -21.93 -22.42 -5.70
N ASN A 135 -22.45 -21.28 -6.17
CA ASN A 135 -23.24 -21.26 -7.39
C ASN A 135 -22.29 -21.53 -8.57
N LYS A 136 -22.60 -22.55 -9.36
CA LYS A 136 -21.83 -22.95 -10.53
C LYS A 136 -22.22 -22.06 -11.70
N LEU A 137 -21.32 -21.17 -12.11
CA LEU A 137 -21.52 -20.33 -13.30
C LEU A 137 -21.22 -21.11 -14.58
N ALA A 138 -20.20 -21.99 -14.56
CA ALA A 138 -19.77 -22.73 -15.74
C ALA A 138 -18.88 -23.94 -15.41
N LYS A 139 -18.27 -24.54 -16.46
CA LYS A 139 -17.25 -25.59 -16.31
C LYS A 139 -15.99 -24.96 -15.68
N ASN A 140 -15.71 -25.31 -14.42
CA ASN A 140 -14.62 -24.73 -13.63
C ASN A 140 -14.81 -23.23 -13.32
N ALA A 141 -16.05 -22.79 -13.01
CA ALA A 141 -16.32 -21.46 -12.49
C ALA A 141 -17.33 -21.55 -11.34
N TYR A 142 -16.84 -21.36 -10.11
CA TYR A 142 -17.63 -21.43 -8.88
C TYR A 142 -17.55 -20.09 -8.16
N HIS A 143 -18.70 -19.46 -7.91
CA HIS A 143 -18.78 -18.25 -7.10
C HIS A 143 -18.52 -18.59 -5.63
N ILE A 144 -17.69 -17.79 -4.96
CA ILE A 144 -17.42 -17.92 -3.53
C ILE A 144 -18.03 -16.70 -2.83
N LYS A 145 -19.09 -16.93 -2.04
CA LYS A 145 -19.51 -15.96 -1.04
C LYS A 145 -18.57 -16.07 0.17
N PRO A 146 -17.81 -15.02 0.54
CA PRO A 146 -17.05 -15.07 1.78
C PRO A 146 -18.00 -15.29 2.97
N GLU A 147 -17.64 -16.16 3.92
CA GLU A 147 -18.48 -16.43 5.09
C GLU A 147 -18.83 -15.14 5.84
N GLU A 148 -20.15 -14.94 6.01
CA GLU A 148 -20.74 -13.87 6.81
C GLU A 148 -20.29 -14.05 8.27
N SER A 149 -19.46 -13.12 8.77
CA SER A 149 -19.43 -12.86 10.20
C SER A 149 -20.58 -11.89 10.47
N VAL A 150 -21.57 -12.39 11.21
CA VAL A 150 -22.78 -11.76 11.73
C VAL A 150 -22.81 -10.21 11.77
N GLU A 151 -23.96 -9.71 11.29
CA GLU A 151 -24.59 -8.39 11.48
C GLU A 151 -24.21 -7.25 10.52
N SER A 152 -24.98 -7.11 9.43
CA SER A 152 -25.76 -5.89 9.14
C SER A 152 -26.75 -6.14 8.00
N ASP A 153 -28.06 -5.95 8.26
CA ASP A 153 -29.16 -6.00 7.28
C ASP A 153 -29.14 -4.79 6.32
N ALA A 154 -28.06 -4.63 5.56
CA ALA A 154 -28.02 -3.74 4.41
C ALA A 154 -27.74 -4.59 3.17
N GLU A 155 -28.61 -4.49 2.17
CA GLU A 155 -28.48 -5.15 0.86
C GLU A 155 -27.31 -4.58 0.02
N ASP A 156 -26.16 -4.33 0.64
CA ASP A 156 -24.98 -3.77 -0.02
C ASP A 156 -23.72 -4.60 0.30
N ASP A 157 -23.50 -5.55 -0.59
CA ASP A 157 -22.22 -6.04 -1.09
C ASP A 157 -21.01 -6.07 -0.12
N GLY A 158 -20.97 -7.06 0.77
CA GLY A 158 -19.86 -7.28 1.70
C GLY A 158 -18.48 -7.49 1.04
N LEU A 159 -18.41 -7.77 -0.27
CA LEU A 159 -17.15 -7.77 -1.03
C LEU A 159 -16.71 -6.35 -1.38
N HIS A 160 -17.65 -5.46 -1.73
CA HIS A 160 -17.36 -4.05 -2.00
C HIS A 160 -16.71 -3.38 -0.79
N ARG A 161 -17.16 -3.66 0.43
CA ARG A 161 -16.55 -3.10 1.66
C ARG A 161 -15.17 -3.66 2.00
N LYS A 162 -14.82 -4.88 1.57
CA LYS A 162 -13.47 -5.46 1.75
C LYS A 162 -12.50 -5.04 0.65
N LEU A 163 -13.01 -4.81 -0.56
CA LEU A 163 -12.26 -4.37 -1.73
C LEU A 163 -12.37 -2.86 -1.98
N SER A 164 -13.09 -2.12 -1.14
CA SER A 164 -13.27 -0.66 -1.22
C SER A 164 -11.94 0.08 -1.12
N ARG A 165 -10.95 -0.53 -0.46
CA ARG A 165 -9.56 -0.03 -0.45
C ARG A 165 -8.81 -0.19 -1.77
N LEU A 166 -9.34 -0.98 -2.72
CA LEU A 166 -8.83 -1.13 -4.09
C LEU A 166 -9.65 -0.31 -5.10
N TYR A 167 -10.81 0.22 -4.70
CA TYR A 167 -11.63 1.07 -5.53
C TYR A 167 -11.16 2.52 -5.37
N MET A 168 -10.43 3.02 -6.37
CA MET A 168 -10.17 4.45 -6.50
C MET A 168 -11.39 5.06 -7.20
N PRO A 169 -12.15 5.98 -6.57
CA PRO A 169 -13.23 6.65 -7.27
C PRO A 169 -12.67 7.44 -8.45
N ASP A 170 -13.40 7.39 -9.57
CA ASP A 170 -13.12 8.15 -10.78
C ASP A 170 -13.21 9.65 -10.46
N GLU A 171 -12.08 10.37 -10.39
CA GLU A 171 -12.08 11.82 -10.23
C GLU A 171 -12.63 12.47 -11.52
N THR A 172 -13.96 12.55 -11.61
CA THR A 172 -14.66 13.38 -12.57
C THR A 172 -15.60 14.34 -11.82
N GLU A 173 -15.00 15.22 -11.00
CA GLU A 173 -15.65 16.47 -10.59
C GLU A 173 -15.10 17.59 -11.50
N PRO A 174 -15.96 18.27 -12.30
CA PRO A 174 -15.52 19.38 -13.13
C PRO A 174 -15.34 20.60 -12.23
N SER A 175 -14.09 20.97 -11.93
CA SER A 175 -13.81 22.24 -11.28
C SER A 175 -13.62 23.34 -12.34
N ASP A 176 -14.48 24.35 -12.22
CA ASP A 176 -14.48 25.56 -13.02
C ASP A 176 -13.17 26.35 -12.90
N ASP A 177 -12.67 26.80 -14.05
CA ASP A 177 -11.94 28.04 -14.35
C ASP A 177 -11.10 28.68 -13.23
N GLU A 178 -9.77 28.72 -13.42
CA GLU A 178 -9.06 30.00 -13.42
C GLU A 178 -7.79 29.89 -14.28
N SER A 179 -7.85 30.52 -15.45
CA SER A 179 -6.74 30.69 -16.35
C SER A 179 -5.67 31.63 -15.74
N VAL A 180 -4.49 31.11 -15.45
CA VAL A 180 -3.30 31.95 -15.25
C VAL A 180 -2.36 31.78 -16.43
N LYS A 181 -2.46 32.70 -17.39
CA LYS A 181 -1.43 32.90 -18.42
C LYS A 181 -0.16 33.42 -17.74
N SER A 182 0.90 32.64 -17.78
CA SER A 182 2.27 33.16 -17.72
C SER A 182 3.05 32.56 -18.89
N SER A 183 3.32 33.41 -19.88
CA SER A 183 4.20 33.13 -21.01
C SER A 183 5.61 33.43 -20.57
N GLU A 184 6.55 32.48 -20.74
CA GLU A 184 7.87 32.71 -21.34
C GLU A 184 8.61 31.36 -21.57
N SER A 185 8.73 31.04 -22.86
CA SER A 185 9.75 30.27 -23.61
C SER A 185 10.80 29.35 -22.93
N GLU A 186 10.87 28.14 -23.52
CA GLU A 186 12.04 27.27 -23.79
C GLU A 186 12.61 26.39 -22.67
N ASP A 187 12.01 25.19 -22.49
CA ASP A 187 12.61 23.92 -22.92
C ASP A 187 11.62 22.76 -22.69
N ASN A 188 11.12 22.17 -23.79
CA ASN A 188 10.16 21.06 -23.77
C ASN A 188 10.84 19.74 -23.36
N LEU A 189 10.89 19.46 -22.06
CA LEU A 189 10.94 18.11 -21.52
C LEU A 189 9.60 17.84 -20.84
N SER A 190 8.71 17.13 -21.53
CA SER A 190 7.45 16.65 -20.95
C SER A 190 7.76 15.54 -19.94
N TYR A 191 8.05 15.93 -18.71
CA TYR A 191 7.86 15.07 -17.55
C TYR A 191 6.35 14.89 -17.37
N THR A 192 5.77 13.96 -18.13
CA THR A 192 4.42 13.47 -17.85
C THR A 192 4.53 12.54 -16.65
N ILE A 193 4.04 13.07 -15.55
CA ILE A 193 3.79 12.52 -14.23
C ILE A 193 3.30 11.06 -14.33
N SER A 194 4.19 10.10 -14.11
CA SER A 194 3.82 8.88 -13.37
C SER A 194 3.23 9.33 -12.03
N PRO A 195 2.28 8.62 -11.39
CA PRO A 195 1.99 8.88 -9.98
C PRO A 195 3.35 8.85 -9.29
N VAL A 196 3.79 9.99 -8.76
CA VAL A 196 5.07 10.07 -8.08
C VAL A 196 5.00 8.96 -7.05
N PRO A 197 5.83 7.90 -7.12
CA PRO A 197 5.83 6.92 -6.06
C PRO A 197 6.06 7.74 -4.81
N ASP A 198 5.08 7.73 -3.88
CA ASP A 198 5.10 8.63 -2.73
C ASP A 198 6.49 8.52 -2.10
N ASP A 199 7.31 9.55 -2.30
CA ASP A 199 8.75 9.50 -2.03
C ASP A 199 8.96 9.16 -0.54
N THR A 200 7.96 9.50 0.27
CA THR A 200 7.79 9.14 1.68
C THR A 200 7.70 7.63 1.93
N ASN A 201 6.94 6.88 1.13
CA ASN A 201 6.79 5.43 1.27
C ASN A 201 8.04 4.68 0.82
N LEU A 202 8.71 5.16 -0.25
CA LEU A 202 10.00 4.63 -0.66
C LEU A 202 11.07 4.91 0.40
N PHE A 203 11.10 6.13 0.93
CA PHE A 203 11.97 6.50 2.04
C PHE A 203 11.72 5.63 3.28
N LEU A 204 10.47 5.44 3.70
CA LEU A 204 10.12 4.59 4.84
C LEU A 204 10.63 3.16 4.63
N THR A 205 10.44 2.60 3.44
CA THR A 205 10.94 1.25 3.10
C THR A 205 12.47 1.17 3.25
N GLU A 206 13.20 2.15 2.71
CA GLU A 206 14.67 2.19 2.84
C GLU A 206 15.13 2.34 4.30
N VAL A 207 14.44 3.18 5.09
CA VAL A 207 14.75 3.34 6.53
C VAL A 207 14.50 2.05 7.29
N VAL A 208 13.38 1.37 7.05
CA VAL A 208 13.08 0.06 7.66
C VAL A 208 14.17 -0.95 7.31
N ASP A 209 14.60 -1.02 6.06
CA ASP A 209 15.65 -1.93 5.61
C ASP A 209 17.00 -1.61 6.25
N SER A 210 17.41 -0.33 6.29
CA SER A 210 18.65 0.09 6.96
C SER A 210 18.64 -0.20 8.46
N LEU A 211 17.52 0.04 9.15
CA LEU A 211 17.41 -0.28 10.57
C LEU A 211 17.39 -1.79 10.83
N THR A 212 16.71 -2.58 9.99
CA THR A 212 16.69 -4.04 10.07
C THR A 212 18.10 -4.60 9.98
N ARG A 213 18.82 -4.26 8.91
CA ARG A 213 20.23 -4.64 8.72
C ARG A 213 21.10 -4.15 9.88
N GLY A 214 20.90 -2.90 10.30
CA GLY A 214 21.61 -2.30 11.41
C GLY A 214 21.49 -3.12 12.70
N PHE A 215 20.28 -3.56 13.03
CA PHE A 215 20.04 -4.35 14.23
C PHE A 215 20.55 -5.79 14.14
N GLU A 216 20.40 -6.45 13.00
CA GLU A 216 20.88 -7.82 12.79
C GLU A 216 22.40 -7.90 12.81
N ASP A 217 23.07 -7.01 12.07
CA ASP A 217 24.53 -6.97 11.93
C ASP A 217 25.23 -6.19 13.06
N LYS A 218 24.46 -5.59 13.99
CA LYS A 218 24.95 -4.75 15.09
C LYS A 218 25.86 -3.62 14.63
N LEU A 219 25.42 -2.89 13.60
CA LEU A 219 26.14 -1.74 13.05
C LEU A 219 26.22 -0.58 14.06
N GLN A 220 27.07 0.41 13.80
CA GLN A 220 27.12 1.60 14.64
C GLN A 220 25.95 2.54 14.29
N CYS A 221 25.27 3.09 15.30
CA CYS A 221 24.13 3.99 15.09
C CYS A 221 24.50 5.22 14.25
N ASP A 222 25.73 5.73 14.37
CA ASP A 222 26.20 6.87 13.57
C ASP A 222 26.22 6.55 12.07
N ASN A 223 26.57 5.33 11.69
CA ASN A 223 26.54 4.89 10.29
C ASN A 223 25.09 4.84 9.77
N LEU A 224 24.17 4.31 10.59
CA LEU A 224 22.75 4.26 10.25
C LEU A 224 22.15 5.67 10.11
N ILE A 225 22.57 6.62 10.94
CA ILE A 225 22.17 8.02 10.81
C ILE A 225 22.66 8.61 9.48
N LEU A 226 23.88 8.28 9.04
CA LEU A 226 24.40 8.71 7.74
C LEU A 226 23.62 8.11 6.57
N GLU A 227 23.28 6.82 6.64
CA GLU A 227 22.44 6.14 5.65
C GLU A 227 21.05 6.80 5.55
N ILE A 228 20.37 7.00 6.68
CA ILE A 228 19.04 7.63 6.72
C ILE A 228 19.11 9.06 6.16
N ASN A 229 20.14 9.84 6.51
CA ASN A 229 20.31 11.18 5.96
C ASN A 229 20.58 11.14 4.45
N SER A 230 21.39 10.19 3.97
CA SER A 230 21.60 10.00 2.53
C SER A 230 20.28 9.70 1.82
N SER A 231 19.47 8.79 2.36
CA SER A 231 18.15 8.45 1.83
C SER A 231 17.19 9.65 1.87
N ARG A 232 17.24 10.48 2.90
CA ARG A 232 16.44 11.72 2.98
C ARG A 232 16.70 12.63 1.80
N TYR A 233 17.97 12.85 1.45
CA TYR A 233 18.33 13.70 0.32
C TYR A 233 18.00 13.02 -1.02
N ALA A 234 18.12 11.70 -1.10
CA ALA A 234 17.80 10.94 -2.31
C ALA A 234 16.30 10.99 -2.66
N TYR A 235 15.43 10.90 -1.66
CA TYR A 235 13.98 10.92 -1.81
C TYR A 235 13.35 12.30 -1.53
N ASN A 236 14.17 13.35 -1.38
CA ASN A 236 13.70 14.73 -1.15
C ASN A 236 12.66 14.88 0.00
N VAL A 237 12.83 14.13 1.08
CA VAL A 237 11.89 14.09 2.21
C VAL A 237 12.17 15.21 3.20
N SER A 238 11.12 15.85 3.71
CA SER A 238 11.24 16.93 4.69
C SER A 238 11.75 16.42 6.04
N VAL A 239 12.35 17.30 6.85
CA VAL A 239 12.86 16.92 8.18
C VAL A 239 11.73 16.38 9.09
N LYS A 240 10.54 16.96 8.97
CA LYS A 240 9.34 16.53 9.69
C LYS A 240 8.98 15.07 9.36
N GLU A 241 8.89 14.77 8.06
CA GLU A 241 8.60 13.42 7.57
C GLU A 241 9.71 12.44 7.91
N VAL A 242 10.98 12.86 7.92
CA VAL A 242 12.08 12.00 8.37
C VAL A 242 11.94 11.63 9.84
N ASN A 243 11.67 12.60 10.72
CA ASN A 243 11.45 12.31 12.13
C ASN A 243 10.30 11.31 12.28
N PHE A 244 9.14 11.62 11.71
CA PHE A 244 7.98 10.75 11.75
C PHE A 244 8.29 9.32 11.25
N ASN A 245 8.91 9.18 10.08
CA ASN A 245 9.16 7.88 9.45
C ASN A 245 10.25 7.06 10.16
N VAL A 246 11.26 7.70 10.76
CA VAL A 246 12.28 6.99 11.57
C VAL A 246 11.64 6.38 12.82
N ILE A 247 10.80 7.13 13.53
CA ILE A 247 10.08 6.60 14.70
C ILE A 247 9.13 5.49 14.27
N LYS A 248 8.34 5.73 13.22
CA LYS A 248 7.42 4.74 12.63
C LYS A 248 8.15 3.44 12.27
N ALA A 249 9.29 3.52 11.60
CA ALA A 249 10.10 2.37 11.23
C ALA A 249 10.53 1.56 12.45
N ILE A 250 11.07 2.20 13.50
CA ILE A 250 11.47 1.52 14.75
C ILE A 250 10.29 0.79 15.40
N LEU A 251 9.11 1.41 15.44
CA LEU A 251 7.89 0.80 15.99
C LEU A 251 7.35 -0.36 15.15
N MET A 252 7.68 -0.40 13.85
CA MET A 252 7.28 -1.46 12.93
C MET A 252 8.19 -2.70 12.99
N LEU A 253 9.48 -2.54 13.35
CA LEU A 253 10.46 -3.63 13.38
C LEU A 253 10.05 -4.86 14.21
N PRO A 254 9.42 -4.75 15.40
CA PRO A 254 9.00 -5.93 16.16
C PRO A 254 8.07 -6.86 15.36
N PHE A 255 7.20 -6.28 14.53
CA PHE A 255 6.28 -7.06 13.69
C PHE A 255 6.99 -7.83 12.58
N GLN A 256 8.15 -7.34 12.12
CA GLN A 256 8.95 -7.97 11.07
C GLN A 256 9.94 -9.00 11.64
N LEU A 257 10.61 -8.68 12.74
CA LEU A 257 11.68 -9.50 13.31
C LEU A 257 11.18 -10.60 14.26
N TYR A 258 10.02 -10.39 14.90
CA TYR A 258 9.54 -11.27 15.97
C TYR A 258 8.08 -11.72 15.74
N LEU A 259 7.79 -12.30 14.57
CA LEU A 259 6.44 -12.78 14.24
C LEU A 259 5.88 -13.73 15.31
N GLY A 260 4.69 -13.40 15.83
CA GLY A 260 3.96 -14.20 16.81
C GLY A 260 4.49 -14.12 18.24
N GLN A 261 5.50 -13.28 18.52
CA GLN A 261 5.95 -12.99 19.88
C GLN A 261 5.20 -11.78 20.47
N PRO A 262 5.12 -11.65 21.81
CA PRO A 262 4.54 -10.47 22.44
C PRO A 262 5.30 -9.21 22.03
N TYR A 263 4.57 -8.16 21.65
CA TYR A 263 5.15 -6.95 21.06
C TYR A 263 6.11 -6.20 22.01
N LEU A 264 5.69 -5.90 23.24
CA LEU A 264 6.46 -5.05 24.15
C LEU A 264 7.85 -5.65 24.54
N PRO A 265 7.99 -6.94 24.89
CA PRO A 265 9.29 -7.57 25.11
C PRO A 265 10.22 -7.53 23.89
N SER A 266 9.65 -7.62 22.68
CA SER A 266 10.41 -7.54 21.43
C SER A 266 10.83 -6.11 21.07
N LEU A 267 10.02 -5.11 21.46
CA LEU A 267 10.31 -3.70 21.20
C LEU A 267 11.42 -3.15 22.12
N ARG A 268 11.49 -3.56 23.39
CA ARG A 268 12.46 -3.00 24.35
C ARG A 268 13.93 -3.08 23.88
N PRO A 269 14.44 -4.23 23.40
CA PRO A 269 15.82 -4.32 22.89
C PRO A 269 16.09 -3.40 21.69
N LEU A 270 15.08 -3.17 20.84
CA LEU A 270 15.17 -2.28 19.69
C LEU A 270 15.26 -0.81 20.14
N LEU A 271 14.40 -0.41 21.09
CA LEU A 271 14.44 0.93 21.67
C LEU A 271 15.77 1.22 22.39
N ASP A 272 16.28 0.26 23.15
CA ASP A 272 17.57 0.41 23.84
C ASP A 272 18.74 0.53 22.84
N TYR A 273 18.75 -0.28 21.78
CA TYR A 273 19.79 -0.23 20.75
C TYR A 273 19.70 1.06 19.91
N PHE A 274 18.51 1.47 19.49
CA PHE A 274 18.29 2.66 18.66
C PHE A 274 18.12 3.97 19.45
N SER A 275 18.28 3.96 20.77
CA SER A 275 18.23 5.18 21.60
C SER A 275 19.14 6.30 21.08
N PRO A 276 20.38 6.06 20.60
CA PRO A 276 21.21 7.12 20.00
C PRO A 276 20.59 7.75 18.75
N ILE A 277 19.91 6.94 17.92
CA ILE A 277 19.18 7.42 16.73
C ILE A 277 18.00 8.29 17.17
N LEU A 278 17.22 7.84 18.16
CA LEU A 278 16.11 8.62 18.71
C LEU A 278 16.57 9.97 19.26
N LYS A 279 17.71 10.04 19.98
CA LYS A 279 18.31 11.31 20.42
C LYS A 279 18.73 12.20 19.25
N ASN A 280 19.14 11.60 18.14
CA ASN A 280 19.55 12.35 16.96
C ASN A 280 18.37 13.01 16.23
N TYR A 281 17.20 12.37 16.19
CA TYR A 281 16.05 12.89 15.44
C TYR A 281 15.05 13.63 16.33
N ILE A 282 14.89 13.25 17.60
CA ILE A 282 14.00 13.91 18.56
C ILE A 282 14.79 14.96 19.34
N ARG A 283 15.07 16.11 18.70
CA ARG A 283 15.92 17.19 19.28
C ARG A 283 15.17 18.40 19.78
N ASN A 284 13.94 18.61 19.33
CA ASN A 284 13.15 19.81 19.61
C ASN A 284 11.67 19.45 19.77
N ILE A 285 10.88 20.43 20.21
CA ILE A 285 9.44 20.26 20.45
C ILE A 285 8.71 19.76 19.19
N SER A 286 9.04 20.28 18.01
CA SER A 286 8.42 19.83 16.76
C SER A 286 8.68 18.34 16.51
N ALA A 287 9.91 17.87 16.71
CA ALA A 287 10.26 16.46 16.52
C ALA A 287 9.64 15.55 17.60
N MET A 288 9.42 16.06 18.82
CA MET A 288 8.68 15.34 19.86
C MET A 288 7.22 15.14 19.46
N VAL A 289 6.58 16.17 18.86
CA VAL A 289 5.23 16.07 18.30
C VAL A 289 5.19 15.08 17.13
N ASP A 290 6.17 15.13 16.22
CA ASP A 290 6.27 14.18 15.10
C ASP A 290 6.42 12.72 15.60
N CYS A 291 7.17 12.51 16.69
CA CYS A 291 7.31 11.22 17.35
C CYS A 291 5.97 10.72 17.92
N LEU A 292 5.23 11.57 18.63
CA LEU A 292 3.91 11.24 19.17
C LEU A 292 2.91 10.91 18.06
N GLN A 293 2.92 11.67 16.96
CA GLN A 293 2.08 11.41 15.80
C GLN A 293 2.40 10.05 15.16
N ALA A 294 3.67 9.67 15.11
CA ALA A 294 4.08 8.35 14.61
C ALA A 294 3.61 7.21 15.51
N ILE A 295 3.64 7.38 16.84
CA ILE A 295 3.09 6.40 17.78
C ILE A 295 1.59 6.23 17.57
N GLU A 296 0.86 7.34 17.44
CA GLU A 296 -0.57 7.34 17.18
C GLU A 296 -0.92 6.61 15.87
N ASP A 297 -0.21 6.93 14.78
CA ASP A 297 -0.41 6.31 13.46
C ASP A 297 -0.16 4.80 13.49
N VAL A 298 0.92 4.34 14.14
CA VAL A 298 1.21 2.90 14.22
C VAL A 298 0.21 2.19 15.14
N ALA A 299 -0.24 2.83 16.23
CA ALA A 299 -1.19 2.25 17.18
C ALA A 299 -2.63 2.24 16.67
N ALA A 300 -2.99 3.14 15.74
CA ALA A 300 -4.28 3.11 15.04
C ALA A 300 -4.39 1.89 14.12
N ASN A 301 -3.26 1.46 13.55
CA ASN A 301 -3.20 0.33 12.62
C ASN A 301 -2.89 -1.02 13.30
N ASN A 302 -2.36 -1.02 14.53
CA ASN A 302 -1.93 -2.24 15.24
C ASN A 302 -2.44 -2.27 16.69
N ASN A 303 -3.26 -3.28 17.00
CA ASN A 303 -3.86 -3.41 18.33
C ASN A 303 -2.81 -3.73 19.42
N GLU A 304 -1.75 -4.46 19.08
CA GLU A 304 -0.70 -4.86 20.00
C GLU A 304 0.08 -3.67 20.55
N LEU A 305 0.39 -2.68 19.70
CA LEU A 305 1.01 -1.43 20.16
C LEU A 305 0.03 -0.61 21.00
N ASN A 306 -1.25 -0.57 20.60
CA ASN A 306 -2.29 0.15 21.34
C ASN A 306 -2.41 -0.34 22.79
N GLU A 307 -2.33 -1.66 23.01
CA GLU A 307 -2.39 -2.25 24.35
C GLU A 307 -1.21 -1.87 25.25
N CYS A 308 -0.04 -1.56 24.69
CA CYS A 308 1.16 -1.21 25.45
C CYS A 308 1.64 0.23 25.25
N VAL A 309 0.83 1.11 24.66
CA VAL A 309 1.24 2.48 24.30
C VAL A 309 1.74 3.27 25.52
N SER A 310 1.07 3.14 26.67
CA SER A 310 1.47 3.84 27.90
C SER A 310 2.84 3.38 28.41
N ALA A 311 3.22 2.11 28.16
CA ALA A 311 4.55 1.62 28.49
C ALA A 311 5.63 2.19 27.55
N VAL A 312 5.30 2.41 26.27
CA VAL A 312 6.19 3.04 25.28
C VAL A 312 6.39 4.52 25.62
N LEU A 313 5.31 5.25 25.91
CA LEU A 313 5.37 6.65 26.34
C LEU A 313 6.19 6.81 27.62
N ASN A 314 5.97 5.95 28.61
CA ASN A 314 6.75 5.95 29.83
C ASN A 314 8.25 5.69 29.56
N TRP A 315 8.61 4.80 28.64
CA TRP A 315 10.01 4.59 28.27
C TRP A 315 10.62 5.83 27.61
N LEU A 316 9.91 6.47 26.68
CA LEU A 316 10.37 7.68 26.00
C LEU A 316 10.54 8.87 26.95
N TYR A 317 9.62 9.02 27.90
CA TYR A 317 9.71 10.01 28.97
C TYR A 317 10.94 9.77 29.87
N ASN A 318 11.09 8.55 30.41
CA ASN A 318 12.21 8.20 31.30
C ASN A 318 13.60 8.25 30.63
N LYS A 319 13.66 8.25 29.30
CA LYS A 319 14.91 8.38 28.52
C LYS A 319 15.15 9.80 28.02
N ASP A 320 14.36 10.77 28.49
CA ASP A 320 14.40 12.18 28.11
C ASP A 320 14.21 12.43 26.61
N HIS A 321 13.47 11.55 25.93
CA HIS A 321 13.12 11.73 24.52
C HIS A 321 11.90 12.64 24.35
N LEU A 322 10.96 12.58 25.30
CA LEU A 322 9.74 13.39 25.30
C LEU A 322 9.66 14.18 26.62
N SER A 323 9.29 15.45 26.51
CA SER A 323 8.99 16.30 27.66
C SER A 323 7.53 16.17 28.08
N GLU A 324 7.27 16.41 29.35
CA GLU A 324 5.93 16.37 29.94
C GLU A 324 4.96 17.32 29.25
N ASP A 325 5.32 18.60 29.11
CA ASP A 325 4.50 19.62 28.45
C ASP A 325 3.99 19.18 27.07
N VAL A 326 4.86 18.54 26.29
CA VAL A 326 4.54 18.10 24.93
C VAL A 326 3.58 16.92 24.95
N ILE A 327 3.76 15.97 25.87
CA ILE A 327 2.85 14.84 26.05
C ILE A 327 1.46 15.33 26.45
N LEU A 328 1.37 16.24 27.42
CA LEU A 328 0.09 16.77 27.90
C LEU A 328 -0.63 17.60 26.83
N ASN A 329 0.10 18.45 26.11
CA ASN A 329 -0.46 19.24 25.02
C ASN A 329 -0.98 18.34 23.88
N TRP A 330 -0.19 17.34 23.46
CA TRP A 330 -0.62 16.36 22.47
C TRP A 330 -1.86 15.58 22.93
N PHE A 331 -1.88 15.09 24.17
CA PHE A 331 -3.02 14.34 24.72
C PHE A 331 -4.33 15.14 24.70
N SER A 332 -4.26 16.46 24.89
CA SER A 332 -5.43 17.35 24.84
C SER A 332 -6.12 17.39 23.46
N GLY A 333 -5.37 17.08 22.39
CA GLY A 333 -5.86 17.06 21.00
C GLY A 333 -6.47 15.73 20.56
N ILE A 334 -6.40 14.68 21.39
CA ILE A 334 -6.85 13.33 21.04
C ILE A 334 -8.36 13.20 21.24
N ASP A 335 -9.06 12.53 20.31
CA ASP A 335 -10.49 12.24 20.47
C ASP A 335 -10.73 11.26 21.63
N LYS A 336 -11.51 11.74 22.62
CA LYS A 336 -11.88 11.03 23.84
C LYS A 336 -12.67 9.74 23.59
N ASN A 337 -13.30 9.60 22.42
CA ASN A 337 -14.08 8.42 22.07
C ASN A 337 -13.24 7.25 21.54
N THR A 338 -11.93 7.45 21.37
CA THR A 338 -11.04 6.42 20.82
C THR A 338 -10.57 5.44 21.88
N ARG A 339 -10.37 4.18 21.48
CA ARG A 339 -9.71 3.17 22.35
C ARG A 339 -8.31 3.60 22.76
N PHE A 340 -7.62 4.34 21.89
CA PHE A 340 -6.28 4.87 22.13
C PHE A 340 -6.28 5.86 23.32
N TYR A 341 -7.23 6.79 23.37
CA TYR A 341 -7.37 7.75 24.48
C TYR A 341 -7.47 7.03 25.83
N ALA A 342 -8.34 6.02 25.95
CA ALA A 342 -8.54 5.27 27.19
C ALA A 342 -7.28 4.52 27.67
N ARG A 343 -6.33 4.21 26.77
CA ARG A 343 -5.05 3.58 27.12
C ARG A 343 -3.98 4.58 27.53
N VAL A 344 -4.02 5.79 27.00
CA VAL A 344 -3.05 6.85 27.30
C VAL A 344 -3.44 7.61 28.59
N GLU A 345 -4.73 7.79 28.85
CA GLU A 345 -5.27 8.55 29.99
C GLU A 345 -4.67 8.18 31.37
N PRO A 346 -4.49 6.90 31.75
CA PRO A 346 -3.89 6.57 33.04
C PRO A 346 -2.44 7.07 33.18
N PHE A 347 -1.69 7.11 32.08
CA PHE A 347 -0.31 7.58 32.09
C PHE A 347 -0.23 9.10 32.19
N THR A 348 -1.08 9.84 31.48
CA THR A 348 -1.10 11.30 31.55
C THR A 348 -1.61 11.81 32.89
N ASN A 349 -2.57 11.11 33.50
CA ASN A 349 -3.02 11.43 34.87
C ASN A 349 -1.90 11.21 35.90
N TRP A 350 -1.12 10.15 35.75
CA TRP A 350 0.06 9.92 36.59
C TRP A 350 1.12 11.02 36.40
N LEU A 351 1.33 11.46 35.15
CA LEU A 351 2.30 12.51 34.82
C LEU A 351 1.95 13.83 35.52
N GLN A 352 0.70 14.28 35.40
CA GLN A 352 0.20 15.50 36.07
C GLN A 352 0.33 15.44 37.60
N GLN A 353 0.05 14.29 38.21
CA GLN A 353 0.17 14.11 39.66
C GLN A 353 1.63 14.15 40.14
N ALA A 354 2.57 13.69 39.31
CA ALA A 354 3.99 13.74 39.63
C ALA A 354 4.52 15.19 39.63
N GLU A 355 4.04 16.02 38.72
CA GLU A 355 4.38 17.45 38.65
C GLU A 355 3.83 18.24 39.85
N GLU A 356 2.54 18.07 40.17
CA GLU A 356 1.91 18.74 41.32
C GLU A 356 2.64 18.42 42.63
N ALA A 357 3.08 17.16 42.81
CA ALA A 357 3.86 16.76 43.98
C ALA A 357 5.25 17.44 44.02
N SER A 358 5.95 17.51 42.89
CA SER A 358 7.28 18.13 42.81
C SER A 358 7.25 19.64 43.02
N SER A 359 6.19 20.33 42.56
CA SER A 359 6.03 21.77 42.76
C SER A 359 5.71 22.14 44.21
N SER A 360 5.01 21.26 44.94
CA SER A 360 4.62 21.48 46.34
C SER A 360 5.72 21.25 47.38
N GLU A 361 6.86 20.66 46.97
CA GLU A 361 8.04 20.45 47.84
C GLU A 361 9.08 21.59 47.71
N GLU A 362 8.92 22.52 46.76
CA GLU A 362 9.82 23.66 46.55
C GLU A 362 9.31 25.00 47.11
N ASP A 363 8.10 25.03 47.68
CA ASP A 363 7.51 26.15 48.46
C ASP A 363 7.57 25.87 49.98
#